data_AF-A0A7K0C3P2-F1
#
_entry.id   AF-A0A7K0C3P2-F1
#
_cell.length_a   1.000
_cell.length_b   1.000
_cell.length_c   1.000
_cell.angle_alpha   90.00
_cell.angle_beta   90.00
_cell.angle_gamma   90.00
#
_symmetry.space_group_name_H-M   'P 1'
#
loop_
_entity.id
_entity.type
_entity.pdbx_description
1 polymer ?
#
loop_
_entity_poly.entity_id
_entity_poly.type
_entity_poly.pdbx_seq_one_letter_code
_entity_poly.pdbx_strand_id
1 'polypeptide(L)'
;MPHVPHTSKIDIQEVRSKNLAAREIVAALSNTLPNLAELWLRLNAALSDVPALLNEIKGLRAELFKARRTRANLAAAARATLSAHHDGEPDPLYYLRDELRAQGLLPPGPWGRS
;
A
#
# COMPACT_ATOMS: atom_id res chain seq x y z
N MET A 1 19.33 16.87 21.97
CA MET A 1 18.52 17.74 21.08
C MET A 1 18.10 16.90 19.87
N PRO A 2 16.80 16.70 19.60
CA PRO A 2 16.33 15.76 18.59
C PRO A 2 16.40 16.36 17.17
N HIS A 3 16.80 15.55 16.19
CA HIS A 3 16.78 15.91 14.77
C HIS A 3 15.33 15.95 14.28
N VAL A 4 14.84 17.13 13.93
CA VAL A 4 13.57 17.31 13.23
C VAL A 4 13.81 17.04 11.74
N PRO A 5 13.01 16.20 11.06
CA PRO A 5 13.14 16.02 9.62
C PRO A 5 12.73 17.30 8.92
N HIS A 6 13.66 17.89 8.16
CA HIS A 6 13.36 19.03 7.29
C HIS A 6 12.48 18.55 6.14
N THR A 7 11.19 18.83 6.21
CA THR A 7 10.28 18.70 5.08
C THR A 7 10.69 19.75 4.04
N SER A 8 11.30 19.30 2.95
CA SER A 8 11.70 20.14 1.83
C SER A 8 10.44 20.82 1.28
N LYS A 9 10.26 22.10 1.59
CA LYS A 9 9.14 22.90 1.10
C LYS A 9 9.31 23.03 -0.41
N ILE A 10 8.51 22.31 -1.18
CA ILE A 10 8.57 22.31 -2.64
C ILE A 10 8.44 23.75 -3.13
N ASP A 11 9.49 24.27 -3.76
CA ASP A 11 9.48 25.61 -4.34
C ASP A 11 8.65 25.59 -5.63
N ILE A 12 7.44 26.14 -5.52
CA ILE A 12 6.45 26.18 -6.59
C ILE A 12 6.96 27.01 -7.78
N GLN A 13 7.83 28.00 -7.54
CA GLN A 13 8.42 28.80 -8.62
C GLN A 13 9.48 27.98 -9.36
N GLU A 14 10.33 27.26 -8.64
CA GLU A 14 11.31 26.36 -9.25
C GLU A 14 10.65 25.28 -10.11
N VAL A 15 9.55 24.69 -9.62
CA VAL A 15 8.75 23.71 -10.37
C VAL A 15 8.14 24.31 -11.63
N ARG A 16 7.64 25.56 -11.58
CA ARG A 16 7.10 26.26 -12.76
C ARG A 16 8.16 26.54 -13.81
N SER A 17 9.34 27.01 -13.39
CA SER A 17 10.48 27.27 -14.29
C SER A 17 10.94 25.99 -14.99
N LYS A 18 11.06 24.89 -14.24
CA LYS A 18 11.42 23.58 -14.79
C LYS A 18 10.36 23.04 -15.76
N ASN A 19 9.07 23.26 -15.48
CA ASN A 19 7.99 22.85 -16.38
C ASN A 19 7.98 23.66 -17.69
N LEU A 20 8.24 24.97 -17.61
CA LEU A 20 8.33 25.84 -18.79
C LEU A 20 9.51 25.41 -19.70
N ALA A 21 10.69 25.20 -19.12
CA ALA A 21 11.86 24.73 -19.87
C ALA A 21 11.64 23.35 -20.51
N ALA A 22 10.99 22.42 -19.80
CA ALA A 22 10.65 21.12 -20.36
C ALA A 22 9.68 21.23 -21.55
N ARG A 23 8.70 22.14 -21.48
CA ARG A 23 7.76 22.39 -22.58
C ARG A 23 8.43 23.00 -23.81
N GLU A 24 9.36 23.93 -23.63
CA GLU A 24 10.11 24.54 -24.72
C GLU A 24 11.01 23.52 -25.44
N ILE A 25 11.70 22.66 -24.68
CA ILE A 25 12.53 21.58 -25.23
C ILE A 25 11.67 20.60 -26.04
N VAL A 26 10.51 20.18 -25.52
CA VAL A 26 9.58 19.28 -26.22
C VAL A 26 9.03 19.92 -27.50
N ALA A 27 8.70 21.20 -27.47
CA ALA A 27 8.24 21.93 -28.65
C ALA A 27 9.32 22.04 -29.74
N ALA A 28 10.57 22.35 -29.35
CA ALA A 28 11.71 22.45 -30.28
C ALA A 28 12.05 21.09 -30.92
N LEU A 29 12.01 20.01 -30.14
CA LEU A 29 12.22 18.65 -30.65
C LEU A 29 11.08 18.20 -31.58
N SER A 30 9.83 18.53 -31.27
CA SER A 30 8.69 18.18 -32.13
C SER A 30 8.72 18.88 -33.51
N ASN A 31 9.36 20.05 -33.61
CA ASN A 31 9.46 20.81 -34.86
C ASN A 31 10.60 20.33 -35.79
N THR A 32 11.59 19.61 -35.26
CA THR A 32 12.79 19.21 -36.00
C THR A 32 12.72 17.78 -36.58
N LEU A 33 11.75 16.98 -36.13
CA LEU A 33 11.56 15.59 -36.54
C LEU A 33 10.05 15.32 -36.76
N PRO A 34 9.55 15.21 -38.01
CA PRO A 34 8.12 15.07 -38.27
C PRO A 34 7.49 13.78 -37.69
N ASN A 35 8.31 12.77 -37.36
CA ASN A 35 7.88 11.52 -36.71
C ASN A 35 8.05 11.52 -35.18
N LEU A 36 8.56 12.60 -34.58
CA LEU A 36 8.84 12.63 -33.15
C LEU A 36 7.58 12.82 -32.31
N ALA A 37 6.59 13.54 -32.83
CA ALA A 37 5.28 13.64 -32.17
C ALA A 37 4.62 12.27 -32.04
N GLU A 38 4.68 11.44 -33.08
CA GLU A 38 4.14 10.08 -33.05
C GLU A 38 4.95 9.17 -32.11
N LEU A 39 6.28 9.31 -32.09
CA LEU A 39 7.15 8.57 -31.18
C LEU A 39 6.90 8.96 -29.71
N TRP A 40 6.70 10.25 -29.41
CA TRP A 40 6.31 10.73 -28.09
C TRP A 40 4.92 10.26 -27.68
N LEU A 41 3.96 10.21 -28.62
CA LEU A 41 2.62 9.69 -28.36
C LEU A 41 2.68 8.20 -28.00
N ARG A 42 3.45 7.41 -28.75
CA ARG A 42 3.67 5.97 -28.49
C ARG A 42 4.39 5.75 -27.16
N LEU A 43 5.40 6.56 -26.83
CA LEU A 43 6.09 6.49 -25.53
C LEU A 43 5.16 6.85 -24.37
N ASN A 44 4.38 7.93 -24.49
CA ASN A 44 3.43 8.31 -23.45
C ASN A 44 2.31 7.28 -23.28
N ALA A 45 1.81 6.69 -24.37
CA ALA A 45 0.83 5.61 -24.32
C ALA A 45 1.41 4.33 -23.70
N ALA A 46 2.68 4.00 -23.98
CA ALA A 46 3.34 2.87 -23.34
C ALA A 46 3.60 3.09 -21.85
N LEU A 47 3.79 4.35 -21.42
CA LEU A 47 4.06 4.71 -20.03
C LEU A 47 2.80 5.08 -19.23
N SER A 48 1.66 5.29 -19.88
CA SER A 48 0.43 5.75 -19.22
C SER A 48 -0.10 4.78 -18.18
N ASP A 49 0.18 3.49 -18.37
CA ASP A 49 -0.33 2.42 -17.52
C ASP A 49 0.57 2.18 -16.30
N VAL A 50 1.81 2.70 -16.33
CA VAL A 50 2.79 2.48 -15.25
C VAL A 50 2.30 2.98 -13.89
N PRO A 51 1.69 4.19 -13.75
CA PRO A 51 1.14 4.63 -12.47
C PRO A 51 0.00 3.73 -11.97
N ALA A 52 -0.86 3.22 -12.86
CA ALA A 52 -1.96 2.32 -12.50
C ALA A 52 -1.41 0.98 -11.99
N LEU A 53 -0.46 0.37 -12.72
CA LEU A 53 0.22 -0.86 -12.31
C LEU A 53 0.96 -0.70 -10.98
N LEU A 54 1.63 0.42 -10.74
CA LEU A 54 2.28 0.69 -9.46
C LEU A 54 1.27 0.79 -8.31
N ASN A 55 0.08 1.34 -8.54
CA ASN A 55 -0.98 1.38 -7.54
C ASN A 55 -1.54 -0.01 -7.26
N GLU A 56 -1.74 -0.83 -8.29
CA GLU A 56 -2.16 -2.23 -8.14
C GLU A 56 -1.12 -3.03 -7.36
N ILE A 57 0.17 -2.92 -7.69
CA ILE A 57 1.25 -3.60 -6.95
C ILE A 57 1.28 -3.17 -5.48
N LYS A 58 1.10 -1.88 -5.19
CA LYS A 58 0.99 -1.39 -3.81
C LYS A 58 -0.22 -1.99 -3.08
N GLY A 59 -1.38 -2.05 -3.75
CA GLY A 59 -2.59 -2.66 -3.23
C GLY A 59 -2.41 -4.15 -2.93
N LEU A 60 -1.91 -4.92 -3.90
CA LEU A 60 -1.62 -6.34 -3.74
C LEU A 60 -0.61 -6.60 -2.63
N ARG A 61 0.42 -5.75 -2.50
CA ARG A 61 1.39 -5.86 -1.40
C ARG A 61 0.75 -5.61 -0.04
N ALA A 62 -0.16 -4.64 0.07
CA ALA A 62 -0.88 -4.35 1.31
C ALA A 62 -1.81 -5.51 1.69
N GLU A 63 -2.56 -6.07 0.73
CA GLU A 63 -3.43 -7.22 0.96
C GLU A 63 -2.64 -8.49 1.30
N LEU A 64 -1.53 -8.76 0.62
CA LEU A 64 -0.65 -9.88 0.96
C LEU A 64 -0.06 -9.74 2.37
N PHE A 65 0.34 -8.53 2.75
CA PHE A 65 0.84 -8.26 4.10
C PHE A 65 -0.24 -8.49 5.16
N LYS A 66 -1.47 -8.00 4.91
CA LYS A 66 -2.63 -8.23 5.77
C LYS A 66 -2.91 -9.73 5.92
N ALA A 67 -3.00 -10.47 4.82
CA ALA A 67 -3.25 -11.91 4.82
C ALA A 67 -2.16 -12.71 5.57
N ARG A 68 -0.88 -12.36 5.37
CA ARG A 68 0.24 -12.99 6.09
C ARG A 68 0.18 -12.72 7.59
N ARG A 69 -0.17 -11.50 8.00
CA ARG A 69 -0.36 -11.14 9.41
C ARG A 69 -1.53 -11.91 10.03
N THR A 70 -2.69 -11.90 9.39
CA THR A 70 -3.88 -12.65 9.80
C THR A 70 -3.56 -14.14 10.01
N ARG A 71 -2.86 -14.77 9.07
CA ARG A 71 -2.41 -16.16 9.18
C ARG A 71 -1.44 -16.36 10.34
N ALA A 72 -0.46 -15.47 10.52
CA ALA A 72 0.52 -15.57 11.59
C ALA A 72 -0.14 -15.47 12.97
N ASN A 73 -1.09 -14.54 13.14
CA ASN A 73 -1.83 -14.38 14.37
C ASN A 73 -2.71 -15.60 14.67
N LEU A 74 -3.46 -16.12 13.68
CA LEU A 74 -4.25 -17.35 13.87
C LEU A 74 -3.38 -18.54 14.26
N ALA A 75 -2.21 -18.69 13.63
CA ALA A 75 -1.27 -19.74 14.00
C ALA A 75 -0.72 -19.55 15.42
N ALA A 76 -0.51 -18.32 15.87
CA ALA A 76 -0.11 -18.02 17.24
C ALA A 76 -1.24 -18.33 18.24
N ALA A 77 -2.47 -17.91 17.95
CA ALA A 77 -3.65 -18.20 18.76
C ALA A 77 -3.90 -19.71 18.88
N ALA A 78 -3.80 -20.46 17.77
CA ALA A 78 -3.91 -21.92 17.79
C ALA A 78 -2.82 -22.58 18.64
N ARG A 79 -1.57 -22.12 18.56
CA ARG A 79 -0.48 -22.62 19.42
C ARG A 79 -0.73 -22.30 20.89
N ALA A 80 -1.21 -21.09 21.20
CA ALA A 80 -1.57 -20.70 22.56
C ALA A 80 -2.71 -21.58 23.12
N THR A 81 -3.76 -21.83 22.33
CA THR A 81 -4.84 -22.75 22.69
C THR A 81 -4.33 -24.16 22.98
N LEU A 82 -3.42 -24.70 22.16
CA LEU A 82 -2.87 -26.04 22.39
C LEU A 82 -2.02 -26.10 23.67
N SER A 83 -1.21 -25.06 23.94
CA SER A 83 -0.44 -24.96 25.19
C SER A 83 -1.36 -24.87 26.40
N ALA A 84 -2.32 -23.95 26.38
CA ALA A 84 -3.29 -23.75 27.45
C ALA A 84 -4.10 -25.03 27.74
N HIS A 85 -4.43 -25.82 26.70
CA HIS A 85 -5.09 -27.10 26.86
C HIS A 85 -4.18 -28.13 27.55
N HIS A 86 -2.91 -28.19 27.16
CA HIS A 86 -1.92 -29.06 27.80
C HIS A 86 -1.69 -28.70 29.27
N ASP A 87 -1.66 -27.40 29.58
CA ASP A 87 -1.45 -26.86 30.91
C ASP A 87 -2.72 -26.95 31.81
N GLY A 88 -3.84 -27.42 31.25
CA GLY A 88 -5.09 -27.61 31.97
C GLY A 88 -5.83 -26.31 32.30
N GLU A 89 -5.59 -25.24 31.52
CA GLU A 89 -6.32 -23.99 31.70
C GLU A 89 -7.85 -24.20 31.54
N PRO A 90 -8.69 -23.47 32.29
CA PRO A 90 -10.14 -23.65 32.27
C PRO A 90 -10.80 -23.36 30.92
N ASP A 91 -10.25 -22.46 30.11
CA ASP A 91 -10.80 -22.05 28.81
C ASP A 91 -9.71 -21.83 27.74
N PRO A 92 -9.07 -22.91 27.24
CA PRO A 92 -8.00 -22.79 26.24
C PRO A 92 -8.48 -22.23 24.89
N LEU A 93 -9.77 -22.38 24.58
CA LEU A 93 -10.39 -21.86 23.36
C LEU A 93 -10.56 -20.33 23.39
N TYR A 94 -10.31 -19.69 24.53
CA TYR A 94 -10.33 -18.24 24.65
C TYR A 94 -9.40 -17.57 23.61
N TYR A 95 -8.15 -18.02 23.48
CA TYR A 95 -7.17 -17.41 22.58
C TYR A 95 -7.61 -17.43 21.10
N LEU A 96 -8.17 -18.54 20.64
CA LEU A 96 -8.66 -18.64 19.27
C LEU A 96 -9.91 -17.78 19.04
N ARG A 97 -10.85 -17.76 19.98
CA ARG A 97 -12.06 -16.92 19.87
C ARG A 97 -11.73 -15.43 19.90
N ASP A 98 -10.76 -15.03 20.73
CA ASP A 98 -10.30 -13.64 20.79
C ASP A 98 -9.68 -13.21 19.45
N GLU A 99 -8.80 -14.03 18.87
CA GLU A 99 -8.21 -13.71 17.56
C GLU A 99 -9.27 -13.69 16.45
N LEU A 100 -10.21 -14.64 16.42
CA LEU A 100 -11.31 -14.64 15.45
C LEU A 100 -12.21 -13.40 15.61
N ARG A 101 -12.44 -12.93 16.84
CA ARG A 101 -13.17 -11.68 17.12
C ARG A 101 -12.38 -10.46 16.63
N ALA A 102 -11.08 -10.38 16.94
CA ALA A 102 -10.21 -9.29 16.53
C ALA A 102 -10.12 -9.17 14.99
N GLN A 103 -10.26 -10.30 14.28
CA GLN A 103 -10.30 -10.35 12.82
C GLN A 103 -11.70 -10.14 12.21
N GLY A 104 -12.74 -10.01 13.04
CA GLY A 104 -14.13 -9.86 12.57
C GLY A 104 -14.69 -11.13 11.88
N LEU A 105 -14.13 -12.30 12.20
CA LEU A 105 -14.54 -13.59 11.63
C LEU A 105 -15.65 -14.27 12.43
N LEU A 106 -15.97 -13.77 13.63
CA LEU A 106 -17.11 -14.21 14.40
C LEU A 106 -18.36 -13.41 14.03
N PRO A 107 -19.56 -14.03 14.06
CA PRO A 107 -20.80 -13.30 13.90
C PRO A 107 -20.90 -12.19 14.96
N PRO A 108 -21.53 -11.04 14.62
CA PRO A 108 -21.78 -10.00 15.59
C PRO A 108 -22.56 -10.60 16.77
N GLY A 109 -22.06 -10.38 17.99
CA GLY A 109 -22.76 -10.83 19.18
C GLY A 109 -24.16 -10.21 19.26
N PRO A 110 -25.10 -10.80 20.02
CA PRO A 110 -26.45 -10.27 20.17
C PRO A 110 -26.51 -8.84 20.75
N TRP A 111 -25.38 -8.33 21.24
CA TRP A 111 -25.22 -6.97 21.74
C TRP A 111 -24.01 -6.32 21.06
N GLY A 112 -24.17 -5.94 19.79
CA GLY A 112 -23.19 -5.11 19.12
C GLY A 112 -22.95 -3.82 19.92
N ARG A 113 -21.72 -3.61 20.39
CA ARG A 113 -21.21 -2.28 20.67
C ARG A 113 -19.79 -2.18 20.13
N SER A 114 -19.63 -1.13 19.33
CA SER A 114 -18.41 -0.59 18.76
C SER A 114 -17.34 -0.29 19.81
#